data_AF-A0A7F5R7T3-F1
#
_entry.id   AF-A0A7F5R7T3-F1
#
_cell.length_a   1.000
_cell.length_b   1.000
_cell.length_c   1.000
_cell.angle_alpha   90.00
_cell.angle_beta   90.00
_cell.angle_gamma   90.00
#
_symmetry.space_group_name_H-M   'P 1'
#
loop_
_entity.id
_entity.type
_entity.pdbx_description
1 polymer ?
#
loop_
_entity_poly.entity_id
_entity_poly.type
_entity_poly.pdbx_seq_one_letter_code
_entity_poly.pdbx_strand_id
1 'polypeptide(L)'
;MVQVLSKLATTKVSCIEYVHPWTNSCLEASCGVYLYSIMSSFKIYLTVYMLGLVLGGKVPSLKRLQKTFKSILQSTAFLSGTALGYSLFLCSLRKIFGGYNILTVSAFPAFLSSVFAIQIEKPHRRLLLSLYVSNVATETLWNMASARNLVKSIKYGEVAIFSLAMCILLMYFKGGHHKKLEDGGQPDRIFSILG
;
A
#
# COMPACT_ATOMS: atom_id res chain seq x y z
N MET A 1 -1.85 30.44 13.18
CA MET A 1 -1.75 29.68 11.91
C MET A 1 -0.29 29.49 11.45
N VAL A 2 0.68 29.29 12.36
CA VAL A 2 2.13 29.30 12.04
C VAL A 2 2.83 27.93 12.25
N GLN A 3 2.20 26.98 12.96
CA GLN A 3 2.85 25.71 13.32
C GLN A 3 2.96 24.68 12.19
N VAL A 4 2.19 24.81 11.10
CA VAL A 4 2.20 23.80 10.01
C VAL A 4 3.39 24.00 9.07
N LEU A 5 3.79 25.25 8.82
CA LEU A 5 4.92 25.58 7.92
C LEU A 5 6.29 25.18 8.50
N SER A 6 6.42 25.09 9.83
CA SER A 6 7.64 24.60 10.48
C SER A 6 7.95 23.14 10.09
N LYS A 7 6.94 22.32 9.79
CA LYS A 7 7.13 20.94 9.33
C LYS A 7 7.60 20.85 7.88
N LEU A 8 7.46 21.93 7.13
CA LEU A 8 7.99 22.08 5.78
C LEU A 8 9.39 22.70 5.77
N ALA A 9 9.97 23.03 6.93
CA ALA A 9 11.35 23.49 7.00
C ALA A 9 12.30 22.31 6.77
N THR A 10 13.26 22.49 5.85
CA THR A 10 14.26 21.46 5.57
C THR A 10 15.27 21.39 6.70
N THR A 11 15.31 20.25 7.38
CA THR A 11 16.32 19.92 8.38
C THR A 11 17.53 19.30 7.69
N LYS A 12 18.72 19.85 7.97
CA LYS A 12 19.99 19.34 7.45
C LYS A 12 20.46 18.20 8.34
N VAL A 13 19.96 17.00 8.10
CA VAL A 13 20.36 15.77 8.80
C VAL A 13 20.92 14.78 7.79
N SER A 14 21.88 13.96 8.21
CA SER A 14 22.46 12.95 7.34
C SER A 14 21.59 11.69 7.21
N CYS A 15 21.67 11.01 6.05
CA CYS A 15 20.98 9.73 5.86
C CYS A 15 21.57 8.63 6.76
N ILE A 16 22.84 8.77 7.17
CA ILE A 16 23.47 7.87 8.13
C ILE A 16 22.80 8.05 9.49
N GLU A 17 22.69 9.27 10.00
CA GLU A 17 22.05 9.51 11.32
C GLU A 17 20.57 9.18 11.32
N TYR A 18 19.86 9.41 10.21
CA TYR A 18 18.40 9.27 10.16
C TYR A 18 17.92 7.89 9.69
N VAL A 19 18.56 7.31 8.66
CA VAL A 19 18.04 6.11 7.96
C VAL A 19 18.87 4.87 8.28
N HIS A 20 20.19 4.98 8.27
CA HIS A 20 21.09 3.82 8.33
C HIS A 20 22.34 4.05 9.20
N PRO A 21 22.20 4.24 10.53
CA PRO A 21 23.32 4.56 11.41
C PRO A 21 24.37 3.44 11.53
N TRP A 22 24.05 2.22 11.11
CA TRP A 22 24.93 1.06 11.18
C TRP A 22 25.85 0.87 9.96
N THR A 23 25.68 1.63 8.87
CA THR A 23 26.55 1.56 7.68
C THR A 23 26.71 2.92 7.03
N ASN A 24 27.87 3.17 6.41
CA ASN A 24 28.13 4.39 5.65
C ASN A 24 27.59 4.33 4.21
N SER A 25 27.19 3.14 3.72
CA SER A 25 26.73 2.94 2.34
C SER A 25 25.21 2.81 2.26
N CYS A 26 24.56 3.70 1.49
CA CYS A 26 23.11 3.64 1.28
C CYS A 26 22.65 2.36 0.57
N LEU A 27 23.49 1.81 -0.32
CA LEU A 27 23.20 0.58 -1.06
C LEU A 27 23.27 -0.64 -0.13
N GLU A 28 24.31 -0.72 0.69
CA GLU A 28 24.45 -1.78 1.68
C GLU A 28 23.29 -1.75 2.68
N ALA A 29 22.92 -0.56 3.19
CA ALA A 29 21.78 -0.39 4.07
C ALA A 29 20.49 -0.91 3.43
N SER A 30 20.22 -0.51 2.19
CA SER A 30 18.98 -0.86 1.50
C SER A 30 18.93 -2.34 1.14
N CYS A 31 20.08 -2.94 0.76
CA CYS A 31 20.19 -4.38 0.54
C CYS A 31 19.99 -5.17 1.83
N GLY A 32 20.59 -4.73 2.95
CA GLY A 32 20.39 -5.34 4.25
C GLY A 32 18.93 -5.33 4.69
N VAL A 33 18.26 -4.18 4.56
CA VAL A 33 16.80 -4.07 4.81
C VAL A 33 16.01 -4.96 3.88
N TYR A 34 16.37 -5.06 2.60
CA TYR A 34 15.70 -5.93 1.63
C TYR A 34 15.81 -7.41 1.98
N LEU A 35 17.00 -7.90 2.30
CA LEU A 35 17.23 -9.30 2.69
C LEU A 35 16.47 -9.67 3.96
N TYR A 36 16.52 -8.79 4.96
CA TYR A 36 15.73 -8.97 6.18
C TYR A 36 14.23 -8.98 5.89
N SER A 37 13.78 -8.07 5.02
CA SER A 37 12.37 -7.96 4.63
C SER A 37 11.88 -9.15 3.83
N ILE A 38 12.72 -9.78 3.00
CA ILE A 38 12.38 -11.04 2.30
C ILE A 38 12.04 -12.13 3.32
N MET A 39 12.91 -12.33 4.30
CA MET A 39 12.73 -13.38 5.31
C MET A 39 11.46 -13.16 6.13
N SER A 40 11.21 -11.91 6.55
CA SER A 40 10.01 -11.55 7.30
C SER A 40 8.74 -11.71 6.45
N SER A 41 8.75 -11.16 5.23
CA SER A 41 7.61 -11.21 4.30
C SER A 41 7.25 -12.65 3.92
N PHE A 42 8.25 -13.49 3.67
CA PHE A 42 8.05 -14.89 3.35
C PHE A 42 7.32 -15.62 4.49
N LYS A 43 7.73 -15.40 5.75
CA LYS A 43 7.06 -15.99 6.92
C LYS A 43 5.60 -15.57 7.03
N ILE A 44 5.32 -14.27 6.85
CA ILE A 44 3.95 -13.73 6.92
C ILE A 44 3.08 -14.35 5.82
N TYR A 45 3.51 -14.27 4.57
CA TYR A 45 2.71 -14.80 3.46
C TYR A 45 2.58 -16.31 3.55
N LEU A 46 3.66 -17.05 3.83
CA LEU A 46 3.57 -18.50 4.03
C LEU A 46 2.48 -18.84 5.05
N THR A 47 2.46 -18.16 6.19
CA THR A 47 1.43 -18.37 7.23
C THR A 47 0.02 -18.11 6.72
N VAL A 48 -0.21 -16.96 6.06
CA VAL A 48 -1.54 -16.58 5.54
C VAL A 48 -2.02 -17.56 4.47
N TYR A 49 -1.15 -17.97 3.54
CA TYR A 49 -1.52 -18.91 2.49
C TYR A 49 -1.73 -20.33 3.02
N MET A 50 -0.93 -20.76 4.01
CA MET A 50 -1.14 -22.05 4.67
C MET A 50 -2.47 -22.08 5.42
N LEU A 51 -2.80 -21.02 6.16
CA LEU A 51 -4.10 -20.88 6.81
C LEU A 51 -5.24 -20.93 5.78
N GLY A 52 -5.10 -20.23 4.65
CA GLY A 52 -6.08 -20.28 3.56
C GLY A 52 -6.25 -21.67 2.94
N LEU A 53 -5.20 -22.50 2.92
CA LEU A 53 -5.30 -23.90 2.47
C LEU A 53 -6.02 -24.78 3.49
N VAL A 54 -5.72 -24.59 4.78
CA VAL A 54 -6.38 -25.33 5.89
C VAL A 54 -7.87 -25.02 5.95
N LEU A 55 -8.24 -23.72 5.94
CA LEU A 55 -9.64 -23.27 5.93
C LEU A 55 -10.39 -23.71 4.67
N GLY A 56 -9.67 -23.95 3.57
CA GLY A 56 -10.25 -24.45 2.33
C GLY A 56 -10.74 -25.90 2.38
N GLY A 57 -10.35 -26.68 3.39
CA GLY A 57 -10.87 -28.03 3.67
C GLY A 57 -10.66 -29.09 2.57
N LYS A 58 -9.91 -28.78 1.50
CA LYS A 58 -9.70 -29.65 0.34
C LYS A 58 -8.21 -29.98 0.21
N VAL A 59 -7.90 -31.26 0.00
CA VAL A 59 -6.52 -31.72 -0.27
C VAL A 59 -5.98 -30.95 -1.49
N PRO A 60 -4.87 -30.21 -1.36
CA PRO A 60 -4.36 -29.39 -2.45
C PRO A 60 -3.78 -30.29 -3.55
N SER A 61 -4.23 -30.08 -4.80
CA SER A 61 -3.56 -30.69 -5.94
C SER A 61 -2.16 -30.08 -6.14
N LEU A 62 -1.26 -30.84 -6.76
CA LEU A 62 0.13 -30.41 -7.02
C LEU A 62 0.18 -29.11 -7.83
N LYS A 63 -0.75 -28.94 -8.80
CA LYS A 63 -0.92 -27.70 -9.57
C LYS A 63 -1.35 -26.51 -8.69
N ARG A 64 -2.23 -26.75 -7.72
CA ARG A 64 -2.68 -25.71 -6.77
C ARG A 64 -1.54 -25.28 -5.86
N LEU A 65 -0.74 -26.22 -5.37
CA LEU A 65 0.42 -25.94 -4.54
C LEU A 65 1.47 -25.10 -5.28
N GLN A 66 1.78 -25.46 -6.53
CA GLN A 66 2.70 -24.66 -7.37
C GLN A 66 2.19 -23.23 -7.59
N LYS A 67 0.88 -23.05 -7.83
CA LYS A 67 0.27 -21.72 -7.97
C LYS A 67 0.35 -20.92 -6.66
N THR A 68 0.13 -21.57 -5.52
CA THR A 68 0.27 -20.96 -4.20
C THR A 68 1.71 -20.54 -3.95
N PHE A 69 2.69 -21.41 -4.23
CA PHE A 69 4.11 -21.09 -4.06
C PHE A 69 4.55 -19.89 -4.91
N LYS A 70 4.19 -19.85 -6.20
CA LYS A 70 4.44 -18.69 -7.06
C LYS A 70 3.78 -17.41 -6.51
N SER A 71 2.60 -17.54 -5.89
CA SER A 71 1.89 -16.40 -5.30
C SER A 71 2.52 -15.93 -3.99
N ILE A 72 3.07 -16.84 -3.17
CA ILE A 72 3.86 -16.49 -1.97
C ILE A 72 5.12 -15.76 -2.40
N LEU A 73 5.86 -16.29 -3.38
CA LEU A 73 7.11 -15.69 -3.83
C LEU A 73 6.88 -14.28 -4.41
N GLN A 74 5.82 -14.11 -5.20
CA GLN A 74 5.48 -12.81 -5.76
C GLN A 74 5.02 -11.81 -4.68
N SER A 75 4.19 -12.24 -3.72
CA SER A 75 3.79 -11.37 -2.61
C SER A 75 4.98 -11.00 -1.71
N THR A 76 5.93 -11.92 -1.52
CA THR A 76 7.19 -11.67 -0.81
C THR A 76 8.03 -10.64 -1.55
N ALA A 77 8.18 -10.78 -2.88
CA ALA A 77 8.90 -9.83 -3.73
C ALA A 77 8.26 -8.44 -3.72
N PHE A 78 6.92 -8.36 -3.73
CA PHE A 78 6.18 -7.10 -3.63
C PHE A 78 6.44 -6.37 -2.29
N LEU A 79 6.28 -7.08 -1.16
CA LEU A 79 6.43 -6.46 0.16
C LEU A 79 7.88 -6.08 0.45
N SER A 80 8.84 -6.97 0.17
CA SER A 80 10.27 -6.67 0.29
C SER A 80 10.72 -5.59 -0.71
N GLY A 81 10.19 -5.58 -1.93
CA GLY A 81 10.46 -4.56 -2.94
C GLY A 81 10.00 -3.16 -2.50
N THR A 82 8.88 -3.08 -1.77
CA THR A 82 8.44 -1.83 -1.14
C THR A 82 9.44 -1.35 -0.08
N ALA A 83 9.95 -2.24 0.78
CA ALA A 83 10.94 -1.86 1.79
C ALA A 83 12.25 -1.37 1.15
N LEU A 84 12.73 -2.07 0.11
CA LEU A 84 13.90 -1.69 -0.67
C LEU A 84 13.72 -0.33 -1.35
N GLY A 85 12.60 -0.17 -2.07
CA GLY A 85 12.27 1.07 -2.78
C GLY A 85 12.22 2.25 -1.84
N TYR A 86 11.52 2.13 -0.71
CA TYR A 86 11.42 3.21 0.26
C TYR A 86 12.79 3.63 0.79
N SER A 87 13.63 2.69 1.23
CA SER A 87 14.99 2.97 1.73
C SER A 87 15.87 3.64 0.68
N LEU A 88 15.86 3.15 -0.56
CA LEU A 88 16.65 3.69 -1.67
C LEU A 88 16.20 5.09 -2.08
N PHE A 89 14.89 5.30 -2.27
CA PHE A 89 14.35 6.59 -2.68
C PHE A 89 14.52 7.63 -1.59
N LEU A 90 14.40 7.27 -0.31
CA LEU A 90 14.63 8.16 0.82
C LEU A 90 16.07 8.71 0.83
N CYS A 91 17.06 7.84 0.62
CA CYS A 91 18.47 8.25 0.53
C CYS A 91 18.76 9.06 -0.74
N SER A 92 18.17 8.66 -1.87
CA SER A 92 18.35 9.33 -3.17
C SER A 92 17.75 10.73 -3.18
N LEU A 93 16.54 10.90 -2.64
CA LEU A 93 15.87 12.19 -2.51
C LEU A 93 16.65 13.12 -1.59
N ARG A 94 17.24 12.60 -0.49
CA ARG A 94 18.12 13.41 0.37
C ARG A 94 19.37 13.91 -0.37
N LYS A 95 19.95 13.12 -1.28
CA LYS A 95 21.09 13.57 -2.12
C LYS A 95 20.68 14.67 -3.10
N ILE A 96 19.46 14.62 -3.63
CA ILE A 96 18.94 15.61 -4.58
C ILE A 96 18.55 16.92 -3.87
N PHE A 97 17.80 16.84 -2.77
CA PHE A 97 17.26 18.00 -2.07
C PHE A 97 18.15 18.55 -0.94
N GLY A 98 19.23 17.86 -0.59
CA GLY A 98 20.23 18.33 0.39
C GLY A 98 19.79 18.29 1.86
N GLY A 99 18.61 17.75 2.17
CA GLY A 99 18.10 17.63 3.54
C GLY A 99 16.76 16.92 3.62
N TYR A 100 16.19 16.85 4.81
CA TYR A 100 14.90 16.21 5.08
C TYR A 100 13.82 17.23 5.45
N ASN A 101 12.72 17.14 4.74
CA ASN A 101 11.45 17.79 4.95
C ASN A 101 10.36 16.70 5.11
N ILE A 102 9.21 17.01 5.72
CA ILE A 102 8.09 16.08 5.85
C ILE A 102 7.68 15.46 4.50
N LEU A 103 7.79 16.19 3.39
CA LEU A 103 7.46 15.66 2.07
C LEU A 103 8.52 14.68 1.56
N THR A 104 9.80 15.01 1.74
CA THR A 104 10.92 14.18 1.26
C THR A 104 11.20 12.98 2.16
N VAL A 105 10.68 12.97 3.39
CA VAL A 105 10.89 11.87 4.35
C VAL A 105 9.79 10.82 4.27
N SER A 106 8.56 11.22 3.96
CA SER A 106 7.42 10.31 3.89
C SER A 106 6.78 10.29 2.51
N ALA A 107 6.21 11.41 2.05
CA ALA A 107 5.33 11.45 0.88
C ALA A 107 6.03 10.98 -0.42
N PHE A 108 7.13 11.64 -0.81
CA PHE A 108 7.81 11.32 -2.07
C PHE A 108 8.45 9.92 -2.07
N PRO A 109 9.22 9.51 -1.06
CA PRO A 109 9.79 8.16 -1.04
C PRO A 109 8.71 7.08 -1.01
N ALA A 110 7.63 7.26 -0.24
CA ALA A 110 6.54 6.29 -0.18
C ALA A 110 5.79 6.19 -1.52
N PHE A 111 5.56 7.33 -2.19
CA PHE A 111 4.92 7.34 -3.51
C PHE A 111 5.78 6.63 -4.56
N LEU A 112 7.07 7.00 -4.68
CA LEU A 112 7.99 6.37 -5.63
C LEU A 112 8.16 4.88 -5.34
N SER A 113 8.27 4.51 -4.06
CA SER A 113 8.34 3.12 -3.63
C SER A 113 7.09 2.33 -4.00
N SER A 114 5.91 2.94 -3.87
CA SER A 114 4.64 2.30 -4.24
C SER A 114 4.53 2.11 -5.75
N VAL A 115 4.96 3.10 -6.54
CA VAL A 115 5.04 3.00 -8.01
C VAL A 115 6.05 1.94 -8.45
N PHE A 116 7.17 1.79 -7.75
CA PHE A 116 8.11 0.71 -7.99
C PHE A 116 7.50 -0.67 -7.64
N ALA A 117 6.91 -0.79 -6.45
CA ALA A 117 6.36 -2.05 -5.96
C ALA A 117 5.16 -2.54 -6.80
N ILE A 118 4.28 -1.64 -7.28
CA ILE A 118 3.09 -2.04 -8.04
C ILE A 118 3.44 -2.72 -9.37
N GLN A 119 4.62 -2.44 -9.94
CA GLN A 119 5.11 -3.13 -11.14
C GLN A 119 5.37 -4.62 -10.89
N ILE A 120 5.78 -4.97 -9.66
CA ILE A 120 6.08 -6.35 -9.24
C ILE A 120 4.78 -7.13 -8.94
N GLU A 121 3.71 -6.45 -8.51
CA GLU A 121 2.45 -7.07 -8.08
C GLU A 121 1.57 -7.56 -9.25
N LYS A 122 0.76 -8.60 -9.02
CA LYS A 122 -0.17 -9.14 -10.03
C LYS A 122 -1.31 -8.16 -10.32
N PRO A 123 -1.68 -7.91 -11.59
CA PRO A 123 -2.75 -6.98 -11.96
C PRO A 123 -4.07 -7.20 -11.21
N HIS A 124 -4.50 -8.46 -11.05
CA HIS A 124 -5.75 -8.81 -10.37
C HIS A 124 -5.84 -8.37 -8.90
N ARG A 125 -4.69 -8.20 -8.22
CA ARG A 125 -4.65 -7.82 -6.80
C ARG A 125 -4.52 -6.32 -6.56
N ARG A 126 -4.04 -5.58 -7.57
CA ARG A 126 -3.74 -4.15 -7.46
C ARG A 126 -4.96 -3.33 -7.06
N LEU A 127 -6.12 -3.62 -7.65
CA LEU A 127 -7.36 -2.89 -7.36
C LEU A 127 -7.81 -3.09 -5.91
N LEU A 128 -7.87 -4.35 -5.44
CA LEU A 128 -8.31 -4.66 -4.08
C LEU A 128 -7.35 -4.07 -3.03
N LEU A 129 -6.04 -4.17 -3.26
CA LEU A 129 -5.03 -3.58 -2.38
C LEU A 129 -5.12 -2.05 -2.37
N SER A 130 -5.29 -1.41 -3.53
CA SER A 130 -5.44 0.05 -3.65
C SER A 130 -6.68 0.55 -2.90
N LEU A 131 -7.81 -0.14 -3.06
CA LEU A 131 -9.04 0.18 -2.32
C LEU A 131 -8.84 0.04 -0.81
N TYR A 132 -8.21 -1.06 -0.38
CA TYR A 132 -7.89 -1.28 1.04
C TYR A 132 -7.00 -0.17 1.62
N VAL A 133 -5.88 0.15 0.95
CA VAL A 133 -4.94 1.17 1.42
C VAL A 133 -5.57 2.56 1.39
N SER A 134 -6.41 2.87 0.40
CA SER A 134 -7.16 4.14 0.33
C SER A 134 -8.14 4.29 1.50
N ASN A 135 -8.80 3.20 1.91
CA ASN A 135 -9.65 3.20 3.09
C ASN A 135 -8.85 3.47 4.37
N VAL A 136 -7.73 2.76 4.56
CA VAL A 136 -6.82 2.98 5.70
C VAL A 136 -6.25 4.40 5.72
N ALA A 137 -5.91 4.96 4.55
CA ALA A 137 -5.45 6.33 4.42
C ALA A 137 -6.53 7.33 4.83
N THR A 138 -7.79 7.10 4.43
CA THR A 138 -8.94 7.94 4.80
C THR A 138 -9.19 7.90 6.31
N GLU A 139 -9.14 6.71 6.91
CA GLU A 139 -9.24 6.54 8.36
C GLU A 139 -8.11 7.25 9.10
N THR A 140 -6.88 7.13 8.61
CA THR A 140 -5.71 7.82 9.19
C THR A 140 -5.88 9.33 9.12
N LEU A 141 -6.34 9.87 7.98
CA LEU A 141 -6.62 11.30 7.82
C LEU A 141 -7.71 11.77 8.77
N TRP A 142 -8.78 10.98 8.93
CA TRP A 142 -9.85 11.27 9.89
C TRP A 142 -9.33 11.31 11.32
N ASN A 143 -8.55 10.31 11.73
CA ASN A 143 -7.94 10.23 13.05
C ASN A 143 -6.98 11.40 13.32
N MET A 144 -6.19 11.79 12.32
CA MET A 144 -5.33 12.97 12.41
C MET A 144 -6.14 14.27 12.52
N ALA A 145 -7.24 14.40 11.78
CA ALA A 145 -8.12 15.57 11.86
C ALA A 145 -8.84 15.65 13.22
N SER A 146 -9.27 14.51 13.75
CA SER A 146 -9.91 14.42 15.07
C SER A 146 -8.94 14.74 16.20
N ALA A 147 -7.71 14.20 16.16
CA ALA A 147 -6.66 14.52 17.14
C ALA A 147 -6.27 16.01 17.15
N ARG A 148 -6.46 16.72 16.03
CA ARG A 148 -6.22 18.16 15.90
C ARG A 148 -7.46 19.01 16.21
N ASN A 149 -8.54 18.41 16.69
CA ASN A 149 -9.84 19.05 16.94
C ASN A 149 -10.44 19.76 15.72
N LEU A 150 -10.05 19.36 14.50
CA LEU A 150 -10.61 19.90 13.25
C LEU A 150 -11.98 19.28 12.96
N VAL A 151 -12.18 18.03 13.37
CA VAL A 151 -13.41 17.28 13.16
C VAL A 151 -13.81 16.60 14.46
N LYS A 152 -15.08 16.71 14.84
CA LYS A 152 -15.64 16.04 16.02
C LYS A 152 -16.20 14.69 15.60
N SER A 153 -15.78 13.63 16.28
CA SER A 153 -16.35 12.31 16.07
C SER A 153 -17.79 12.28 16.62
N ILE A 154 -18.74 11.90 15.77
CA ILE A 154 -20.13 11.72 16.16
C ILE A 154 -20.28 10.26 16.62
N LYS A 155 -20.89 10.05 17.79
CA LYS A 155 -21.15 8.72 18.33
C LYS A 155 -21.96 7.89 17.32
N TYR A 156 -21.46 6.72 16.94
CA TYR A 156 -22.03 5.82 15.92
C TYR A 156 -22.04 6.36 14.47
N GLY A 157 -21.25 7.37 14.13
CA GLY A 157 -21.18 7.91 12.77
C GLY A 157 -20.75 6.87 11.72
N GLU A 158 -19.85 5.96 12.09
CA GLU A 158 -19.42 4.84 11.23
C GLU A 158 -20.58 3.93 10.80
N VAL A 159 -21.52 3.66 11.71
CA VAL A 159 -22.70 2.81 11.45
C VAL A 159 -23.64 3.49 10.48
N ALA A 160 -23.82 4.82 10.60
CA ALA A 160 -24.65 5.60 9.68
C ALA A 160 -24.04 5.68 8.27
N ILE A 161 -22.72 5.86 8.17
CA ILE A 161 -22.03 5.87 6.87
C ILE A 161 -22.11 4.49 6.21
N PHE A 162 -21.88 3.43 6.98
CA PHE A 162 -21.98 2.05 6.49
C PHE A 162 -23.41 1.70 6.02
N SER A 163 -24.43 2.04 6.82
CA SER A 163 -25.82 1.76 6.47
C SER A 163 -26.28 2.55 5.24
N LEU A 164 -25.87 3.81 5.11
CA LEU A 164 -26.13 4.62 3.92
C LEU A 164 -25.44 4.05 2.68
N ALA A 165 -24.16 3.67 2.78
CA ALA A 165 -23.42 3.07 1.67
C ALA A 165 -24.05 1.74 1.22
N MET A 166 -24.44 0.89 2.17
CA MET A 166 -25.15 -0.37 1.87
C MET A 166 -26.52 -0.13 1.26
N CYS A 167 -27.27 0.86 1.75
CA CYS A 167 -28.56 1.25 1.17
C CYS A 167 -28.40 1.66 -0.30
N ILE A 168 -27.45 2.55 -0.60
CA ILE A 168 -27.15 3.00 -1.98
C ILE A 168 -26.76 1.82 -2.86
N LEU A 169 -25.87 0.94 -2.38
CA LEU A 169 -25.43 -0.24 -3.11
C LEU A 169 -26.60 -1.17 -3.44
N LEU A 170 -27.44 -1.49 -2.45
CA LEU A 170 -28.61 -2.36 -2.64
C LEU A 170 -29.65 -1.73 -3.58
N MET A 171 -29.86 -0.42 -3.51
CA MET A 171 -30.73 0.30 -4.45
C MET A 171 -30.20 0.19 -5.88
N TYR A 172 -28.88 0.31 -6.08
CA TYR A 172 -28.25 0.15 -7.39
C TYR A 172 -28.39 -1.27 -7.94
N PHE A 173 -28.16 -2.29 -7.10
CA PHE A 173 -28.35 -3.69 -7.47
C PHE A 173 -29.81 -4.00 -7.83
N LYS A 174 -30.75 -3.55 -6.99
CA LYS A 174 -32.20 -3.74 -7.19
C LYS A 174 -32.71 -3.01 -8.44
N GLY A 175 -32.13 -1.86 -8.79
CA GLY A 175 -32.44 -1.12 -10.01
C GLY A 175 -31.99 -1.78 -11.32
N GLY A 176 -31.34 -2.95 -11.27
CA GLY A 176 -30.97 -3.72 -12.47
C GLY A 176 -29.82 -3.14 -13.29
N HIS A 177 -29.13 -2.11 -12.79
CA HIS A 177 -28.02 -1.45 -13.48
C HIS A 177 -26.78 -2.35 -13.65
N HIS A 178 -26.68 -3.45 -12.89
CA HIS A 178 -25.64 -4.46 -13.08
C HIS A 178 -25.80 -5.31 -14.35
N LYS A 179 -27.03 -5.49 -14.87
CA LYS A 179 -27.29 -6.26 -16.10
C LYS A 179 -26.88 -5.50 -17.36
N LYS A 180 -26.95 -4.17 -17.34
CA LYS A 180 -26.47 -3.31 -18.45
C LYS A 180 -24.96 -3.44 -18.71
N LEU A 181 -24.19 -3.93 -17.75
CA LEU A 181 -22.74 -4.15 -17.89
C LEU A 181 -22.41 -5.52 -18.50
N GLU A 182 -23.30 -6.51 -18.40
CA GLU A 182 -23.11 -7.84 -19.01
C GLU A 182 -23.62 -7.90 -20.46
N ASP A 183 -24.67 -7.13 -20.80
CA ASP A 183 -25.29 -7.13 -22.14
C ASP A 183 -24.69 -6.08 -23.12
N GLY A 184 -23.77 -5.24 -22.65
CA GLY A 184 -23.12 -4.17 -23.42
C GLY A 184 -21.64 -4.46 -23.67
N GLY A 185 -21.34 -5.33 -24.64
CA GLY A 185 -19.96 -5.64 -25.02
C GLY A 185 -19.19 -4.43 -25.53
N GLN A 186 -18.37 -3.81 -24.68
CA GLN A 186 -17.11 -3.18 -25.06
C GLN A 186 -16.23 -3.03 -23.82
N PRO A 187 -15.03 -3.65 -23.73
CA PRO A 187 -14.11 -3.37 -22.63
C PRO A 187 -13.71 -1.90 -22.70
N ASP A 188 -13.99 -1.17 -21.61
CA ASP A 188 -13.73 0.25 -21.49
C ASP A 188 -12.29 0.57 -21.89
N ARG A 189 -12.16 1.49 -22.85
CA ARG A 189 -10.91 2.01 -23.43
C ARG A 189 -10.07 2.84 -22.44
N ILE A 190 -10.12 2.52 -21.14
CA ILE A 190 -9.30 3.17 -20.10
C ILE A 190 -7.86 2.66 -20.15
N PHE A 191 -7.62 1.45 -20.69
CA PHE A 191 -6.27 0.88 -20.81
C PHE A 191 -5.64 0.99 -22.22
N SER A 192 -6.32 1.55 -23.22
CA SER A 192 -5.80 1.64 -24.60
C SER A 192 -5.11 2.97 -24.94
N ILE A 193 -5.00 3.90 -23.99
CA ILE A 193 -4.32 5.20 -24.20
C ILE A 193 -2.88 5.17 -23.61
N LEU A 194 -2.46 4.03 -23.05
CA LEU A 194 -1.15 3.81 -22.43
C LEU A 194 -0.47 2.55 -22.98
N GLY A 195 -0.48 2.43 -24.31
CA GLY A 195 0.30 1.46 -25.09
C GLY A 195 0.94 2.15 -26.27
#